data_AF-A0A6P5ZBM4-F1
#
_entry.id   AF-A0A6P5ZBM4-F1
#
_cell.length_a   1.000
_cell.length_b   1.000
_cell.length_c   1.000
_cell.angle_alpha   90.00
_cell.angle_beta   90.00
_cell.angle_gamma   90.00
#
_symmetry.space_group_name_H-M   'P 1'
#
loop_
_entity.id
_entity.type
_entity.pdbx_description
1 polymer ?
#
loop_
_entity_poly.entity_id
_entity_poly.type
_entity_poly.pdbx_seq_one_letter_code
_entity_poly.pdbx_strand_id
1 'polypeptide(L)'
;MEKIDRLFNSYANNSLGMIDPDGIEALCSDLGVDYTDVRILMLAWKLKAERQGYFTQDEWRTGLKALGVDSLSKLKKALPELENEVGKSSNYEDFYSYAFRYCLTEEKQKSVDIESICELLNLVLGAQFHPQVDLLIEYLKVQSDYKVINLDQWMNFLRFCKEQISFPDLENYDASQAWPLILDNFVEWMREKHS
;
A
#
# COMPACT_ATOMS: atom_id res chain seq x y z
N MET A 1 17.65 -26.60 -11.87
CA MET A 1 16.95 -25.67 -10.95
C MET A 1 17.62 -24.32 -11.08
N GLU A 2 16.90 -23.32 -11.59
CA GLU A 2 17.45 -21.96 -11.73
C GLU A 2 17.76 -21.39 -10.33
N LYS A 3 18.68 -20.41 -10.24
CA LYS A 3 19.04 -19.80 -8.94
C LYS A 3 17.82 -19.18 -8.25
N ILE A 4 16.90 -18.62 -9.02
CA ILE A 4 15.64 -18.03 -8.55
C ILE A 4 14.75 -19.09 -7.87
N ASP A 5 14.64 -20.29 -8.45
CA ASP A 5 13.85 -21.38 -7.88
C ASP A 5 14.47 -21.89 -6.57
N ARG A 6 15.82 -21.90 -6.46
CA ARG A 6 16.49 -22.27 -5.21
C ARG A 6 16.23 -21.27 -4.10
N LEU A 7 16.22 -19.98 -4.43
CA LEU A 7 15.90 -18.92 -3.48
C LEU A 7 14.41 -18.98 -3.07
N PHE A 8 13.51 -19.32 -3.97
CA PHE A 8 12.12 -19.58 -3.61
C PHE A 8 12.02 -20.72 -2.59
N ASN A 9 12.67 -21.85 -2.87
CA ASN A 9 12.62 -23.04 -2.03
C ASN A 9 13.26 -22.85 -0.64
N SER A 10 14.07 -21.81 -0.41
CA SER A 10 14.58 -21.51 0.94
C SER A 10 13.54 -20.88 1.86
N TYR A 11 12.48 -20.30 1.29
CA TYR A 11 11.40 -19.63 2.04
C TYR A 11 10.04 -20.29 1.86
N ALA A 12 9.87 -21.13 0.83
CA ALA A 12 8.59 -21.77 0.53
C ALA A 12 8.25 -22.87 1.54
N ASN A 13 6.98 -22.93 1.91
CA ASN A 13 6.41 -24.04 2.63
C ASN A 13 6.24 -25.24 1.70
N ASN A 14 6.94 -26.34 1.98
CA ASN A 14 6.93 -27.54 1.13
C ASN A 14 5.56 -28.18 0.95
N SER A 15 4.65 -28.01 1.93
CA SER A 15 3.29 -28.57 1.86
C SER A 15 2.35 -27.72 1.00
N LEU A 16 2.54 -26.39 1.03
CA LEU A 16 1.70 -25.44 0.29
C LEU A 16 2.24 -25.12 -1.11
N GLY A 17 3.53 -25.33 -1.34
CA GLY A 17 4.20 -24.97 -2.60
C GLY A 17 4.30 -23.46 -2.81
N MET A 18 4.17 -22.67 -1.74
CA MET A 18 4.15 -21.20 -1.74
C MET A 18 4.99 -20.68 -0.58
N ILE A 19 5.49 -19.45 -0.71
CA ILE A 19 5.98 -18.70 0.44
C ILE A 19 4.73 -18.22 1.18
N ASP A 20 4.57 -18.66 2.43
CA ASP A 20 3.49 -18.29 3.34
C ASP A 20 3.95 -17.19 4.31
N PRO A 21 3.13 -16.73 5.27
CA PRO A 21 3.53 -15.66 6.18
C PRO A 21 4.84 -15.92 6.91
N ASP A 22 5.07 -17.15 7.40
CA ASP A 22 6.32 -17.55 8.06
C ASP A 22 7.52 -17.43 7.11
N GLY A 23 7.35 -17.83 5.85
CA GLY A 23 8.36 -17.68 4.81
C GLY A 23 8.66 -16.22 4.46
N ILE A 24 7.64 -15.34 4.45
CA ILE A 24 7.81 -13.90 4.25
C ILE A 24 8.55 -13.28 5.42
N GLU A 25 8.21 -13.62 6.67
CA GLU A 25 8.94 -13.14 7.86
C GLU A 25 10.42 -13.54 7.81
N ALA A 26 10.73 -14.79 7.46
CA ALA A 26 12.09 -15.26 7.28
C ALA A 26 12.82 -14.48 6.17
N LEU A 27 12.16 -14.24 5.03
CA LEU A 27 12.70 -13.43 3.94
C LEU A 27 12.99 -11.99 4.39
N CYS A 28 12.07 -11.36 5.13
CA CYS A 28 12.23 -9.99 5.63
C CYS A 28 13.40 -9.89 6.62
N SER A 29 13.52 -10.86 7.53
CA SER A 29 14.64 -10.98 8.47
C SER A 29 15.99 -11.05 7.74
N ASP A 30 16.08 -11.91 6.72
CA ASP A 30 17.27 -12.05 5.87
C ASP A 30 17.59 -10.79 5.04
N LEU A 31 16.57 -10.07 4.60
CA LEU A 31 16.70 -8.77 3.93
C LEU A 31 17.11 -7.66 4.92
N GLY A 32 16.86 -7.85 6.21
CA GLY A 32 17.09 -6.86 7.26
C GLY A 32 16.08 -5.72 7.22
N VAL A 33 14.83 -6.03 6.90
CA VAL A 33 13.68 -5.11 6.87
C VAL A 33 12.54 -5.69 7.70
N ASP A 34 11.66 -4.83 8.19
CA ASP A 34 10.45 -5.29 8.88
C ASP A 34 9.44 -5.85 7.88
N TYR A 35 8.62 -6.83 8.28
CA TYR A 35 7.58 -7.39 7.40
C TYR A 35 6.45 -6.40 7.10
N THR A 36 6.30 -5.37 7.95
CA THR A 36 5.37 -4.24 7.75
C THR A 36 5.97 -3.11 6.91
N ASP A 37 7.23 -3.23 6.47
CA ASP A 37 7.91 -2.21 5.69
C ASP A 37 7.25 -2.03 4.31
N VAL A 38 7.06 -0.78 3.88
CA VAL A 38 6.44 -0.46 2.59
C VAL A 38 7.17 -1.11 1.41
N ARG A 39 8.48 -1.35 1.53
CA ARG A 39 9.28 -2.01 0.49
C ARG A 39 8.86 -3.46 0.26
N ILE A 40 8.31 -4.13 1.27
CA ILE A 40 7.73 -5.47 1.11
C ILE A 40 6.43 -5.40 0.32
N LEU A 41 5.61 -4.37 0.54
CA LEU A 41 4.41 -4.11 -0.28
C LEU A 41 4.79 -3.73 -1.72
N MET A 42 5.85 -2.94 -1.93
CA MET A 42 6.38 -2.63 -3.27
C MET A 42 6.92 -3.87 -3.97
N LEU A 43 7.54 -4.79 -3.22
CA LEU A 43 7.97 -6.08 -3.75
C LEU A 43 6.74 -6.90 -4.18
N ALA A 44 5.71 -7.02 -3.34
CA ALA A 44 4.46 -7.70 -3.68
C ALA A 44 3.83 -7.13 -4.97
N TRP A 45 3.79 -5.79 -5.10
CA TRP A 45 3.35 -5.10 -6.31
C TRP A 45 4.16 -5.51 -7.55
N LYS A 46 5.49 -5.55 -7.43
CA LYS A 46 6.37 -5.94 -8.54
C LYS A 46 6.18 -7.40 -8.94
N LEU A 47 5.95 -8.28 -7.97
CA LEU A 47 5.65 -9.70 -8.17
C LEU A 47 4.24 -9.91 -8.73
N LYS A 48 3.38 -8.87 -8.68
CA LYS A 48 1.94 -8.94 -8.94
C LYS A 48 1.26 -9.98 -8.06
N ALA A 49 1.65 -10.02 -6.78
CA ALA A 49 1.11 -10.98 -5.84
C ALA A 49 -0.40 -10.78 -5.68
N GLU A 50 -1.17 -11.84 -5.88
CA GLU A 50 -2.65 -11.77 -5.81
C GLU A 50 -3.16 -11.84 -4.38
N ARG A 51 -2.45 -12.54 -3.48
CA ARG A 51 -2.90 -12.80 -2.11
C ARG A 51 -1.95 -12.18 -1.08
N GLN A 52 -2.50 -11.43 -0.13
CA GLN A 52 -1.73 -10.88 0.97
C GLN A 52 -1.05 -11.96 1.81
N GLY A 53 0.26 -11.80 2.03
CA GLY A 53 1.03 -12.72 2.86
C GLY A 53 1.43 -14.02 2.17
N TYR A 54 1.22 -14.14 0.85
CA TYR A 54 1.64 -15.32 0.09
C TYR A 54 2.30 -14.93 -1.23
N PHE A 55 3.33 -15.68 -1.61
CA PHE A 55 3.90 -15.65 -2.95
C PHE A 55 3.93 -17.04 -3.57
N THR A 56 3.29 -17.18 -4.73
CA THR A 56 3.40 -18.36 -5.57
C THR A 56 4.76 -18.40 -6.27
N GLN A 57 5.15 -19.59 -6.73
CA GLN A 57 6.40 -19.75 -7.48
C GLN A 57 6.39 -18.95 -8.80
N ASP A 58 5.24 -18.83 -9.45
CA ASP A 58 5.12 -18.12 -10.73
C ASP A 58 5.22 -16.60 -10.56
N GLU A 59 4.55 -16.03 -9.54
CA GLU A 59 4.69 -14.61 -9.17
C GLU A 59 6.14 -14.29 -8.81
N TRP A 60 6.75 -15.10 -7.95
CA TRP A 60 8.14 -14.95 -7.55
C TRP A 60 9.10 -14.97 -8.75
N ARG A 61 8.95 -15.97 -9.62
CA ARG A 61 9.82 -16.14 -10.77
C ARG A 61 9.65 -15.02 -11.78
N THR A 62 8.42 -14.63 -12.06
CA THR A 62 8.11 -13.56 -13.02
C THR A 62 8.60 -12.22 -12.50
N GLY A 63 8.31 -11.89 -11.23
CA GLY A 63 8.72 -10.65 -10.59
C GLY A 63 10.24 -10.50 -10.48
N LEU A 64 10.94 -11.53 -9.98
CA LEU A 64 12.40 -11.46 -9.85
C LEU A 64 13.12 -11.46 -11.20
N LYS A 65 12.61 -12.16 -12.22
CA LYS A 65 13.14 -12.06 -13.59
C LYS A 65 12.97 -10.63 -14.14
N ALA A 66 11.82 -10.00 -13.92
CA ALA A 66 11.58 -8.61 -14.31
C ALA A 66 12.51 -7.63 -13.59
N LEU A 67 12.92 -7.95 -12.35
CA LEU A 67 13.91 -7.19 -11.59
C LEU A 67 15.38 -7.54 -11.92
N GLY A 68 15.64 -8.59 -12.69
CA GLY A 68 17.01 -9.09 -12.92
C GLY A 68 17.69 -9.65 -11.65
N VAL A 69 16.88 -10.07 -10.67
CA VAL A 69 17.33 -10.56 -9.36
C VAL A 69 17.35 -12.08 -9.34
N ASP A 70 18.45 -12.66 -8.86
CA ASP A 70 18.64 -14.12 -8.75
C ASP A 70 19.25 -14.56 -7.41
N SER A 71 19.37 -13.65 -6.44
CA SER A 71 19.97 -13.88 -5.14
C SER A 71 19.47 -12.88 -4.11
N LEU A 72 19.50 -13.26 -2.83
CA LEU A 72 19.11 -12.40 -1.71
C LEU A 72 19.88 -11.05 -1.70
N SER A 73 21.18 -11.08 -1.98
CA SER A 73 21.99 -9.85 -2.03
C SER A 73 21.53 -8.88 -3.14
N LYS A 74 21.12 -9.40 -4.30
CA LYS A 74 20.55 -8.56 -5.37
C LYS A 74 19.15 -8.07 -5.00
N LEU A 75 18.33 -8.92 -4.38
CA LEU A 75 16.99 -8.53 -3.90
C LEU A 75 17.08 -7.37 -2.91
N LYS A 76 17.99 -7.46 -1.93
CA LYS A 76 18.25 -6.39 -0.95
C LYS A 76 18.65 -5.07 -1.60
N LYS A 77 19.42 -5.12 -2.70
CA LYS A 77 19.80 -3.93 -3.49
C LYS A 77 18.66 -3.40 -4.37
N ALA A 78 17.72 -4.26 -4.77
CA ALA A 78 16.58 -3.89 -5.59
C ALA A 78 15.47 -3.19 -4.77
N LEU A 79 15.38 -3.39 -3.45
CA LEU A 79 14.34 -2.75 -2.64
C LEU A 79 14.38 -1.20 -2.72
N PRO A 80 15.53 -0.51 -2.59
CA PRO A 80 15.58 0.94 -2.82
C PRO A 80 15.33 1.34 -4.28
N GLU A 81 15.63 0.48 -5.25
CA GLU A 81 15.33 0.74 -6.66
C GLU A 81 13.81 0.71 -6.92
N LEU A 82 13.08 -0.17 -6.21
CA LEU A 82 11.61 -0.23 -6.25
C LEU A 82 10.98 1.06 -5.71
N GLU A 83 11.52 1.66 -4.65
CA GLU A 83 11.03 2.95 -4.13
C GLU A 83 11.12 4.04 -5.21
N ASN A 84 12.25 4.09 -5.92
CA ASN A 84 12.44 5.02 -7.03
C ASN A 84 11.54 4.71 -8.24
N GLU A 85 11.26 3.43 -8.51
CA GLU A 85 10.35 3.01 -9.57
C GLU A 85 8.90 3.41 -9.26
N VAL A 86 8.45 3.17 -8.03
CA VAL A 86 7.10 3.49 -7.54
C VAL A 86 6.90 5.00 -7.44
N GLY A 87 7.93 5.77 -7.11
CA GLY A 87 7.86 7.24 -7.05
C GLY A 87 7.57 7.93 -8.39
N LYS A 88 7.61 7.22 -9.53
CA LYS A 88 7.22 7.77 -10.84
C LYS A 88 5.70 7.91 -10.91
N SER A 89 5.20 9.06 -11.40
CA SER A 89 3.78 9.43 -11.32
C SER A 89 2.78 8.34 -11.74
N SER A 90 3.01 7.64 -12.87
CA SER A 90 2.11 6.59 -13.34
C SER A 90 2.16 5.31 -12.48
N ASN A 91 3.35 4.97 -11.99
CA ASN A 91 3.55 3.78 -11.16
C ASN A 91 3.01 4.00 -9.76
N TYR A 92 3.05 5.23 -9.26
CA TYR A 92 2.55 5.55 -7.93
C TYR A 92 1.03 5.31 -7.82
N GLU A 93 0.26 5.72 -8.83
CA GLU A 93 -1.19 5.48 -8.85
C GLU A 93 -1.54 4.00 -8.98
N ASP A 94 -0.79 3.27 -9.81
CA ASP A 94 -0.97 1.82 -9.97
C ASP A 94 -0.62 1.07 -8.66
N PHE A 95 0.52 1.41 -8.05
CA PHE A 95 0.93 0.89 -6.74
C PHE A 95 -0.09 1.22 -5.64
N TYR A 96 -0.57 2.46 -5.59
CA TYR A 96 -1.56 2.90 -4.60
C TYR A 96 -2.89 2.15 -4.76
N SER A 97 -3.35 1.92 -5.99
CA SER A 97 -4.53 1.10 -6.26
C SER A 97 -4.31 -0.37 -5.91
N TYR A 98 -3.13 -0.90 -6.22
CA TYR A 98 -2.73 -2.26 -5.88
C TYR A 98 -2.69 -2.48 -4.36
N ALA A 99 -2.11 -1.56 -3.60
CA ALA A 99 -2.01 -1.64 -2.14
C ALA A 99 -3.36 -1.90 -1.49
N PHE A 100 -4.41 -1.17 -1.90
CA PHE A 100 -5.77 -1.39 -1.42
C PHE A 100 -6.32 -2.77 -1.80
N ARG A 101 -6.13 -3.17 -3.07
CA ARG A 101 -6.59 -4.49 -3.55
C ARG A 101 -5.89 -5.63 -2.83
N TYR A 102 -4.62 -5.46 -2.52
CA TYR A 102 -3.82 -6.44 -1.81
C TYR A 102 -4.37 -6.67 -0.39
N CYS A 103 -4.92 -5.64 0.26
CA CYS A 103 -5.59 -5.77 1.56
C CYS A 103 -6.98 -6.46 1.50
N LEU A 104 -7.53 -6.74 0.32
CA LEU A 104 -8.79 -7.47 0.20
C LEU A 104 -8.52 -8.97 0.28
N THR A 105 -8.73 -9.56 1.46
CA THR A 105 -8.38 -10.96 1.74
C THR A 105 -9.50 -11.95 1.41
N GLU A 106 -10.74 -11.48 1.19
CA GLU A 106 -11.89 -12.33 0.86
C GLU A 106 -12.43 -12.07 -0.56
N GLU A 107 -12.85 -13.12 -1.28
CA GLU A 107 -13.29 -13.04 -2.69
C GLU A 107 -14.40 -12.02 -2.98
N LYS A 108 -15.26 -11.74 -1.99
CA LYS A 108 -16.39 -10.81 -2.14
C LYS A 108 -16.18 -9.47 -1.43
N GLN A 109 -15.04 -9.30 -0.76
CA GLN A 109 -14.71 -8.07 -0.06
C GLN A 109 -14.43 -6.97 -1.09
N LYS A 110 -15.08 -5.82 -0.91
CA LYS A 110 -14.91 -4.64 -1.77
C LYS A 110 -14.52 -3.40 -0.97
N SER A 111 -14.29 -3.58 0.32
CA SER A 111 -14.03 -2.50 1.25
C SER A 111 -13.15 -2.99 2.39
N VAL A 112 -12.32 -2.10 2.91
CA VAL A 112 -11.38 -2.35 4.00
C VAL A 112 -11.84 -1.55 5.21
N ASP A 113 -11.69 -2.10 6.41
CA ASP A 113 -12.07 -1.40 7.65
C ASP A 113 -11.20 -0.17 7.92
N ILE A 114 -11.69 0.74 8.76
CA ILE A 114 -11.03 2.02 9.05
C ILE A 114 -9.64 1.83 9.67
N GLU A 115 -9.44 0.85 10.55
CA GLU A 115 -8.17 0.64 11.23
C GLU A 115 -7.08 0.26 10.21
N SER A 116 -7.37 -0.75 9.39
CA SER A 116 -6.50 -1.20 8.29
C SER A 116 -6.24 -0.09 7.26
N ILE A 117 -7.24 0.74 6.95
CA ILE A 117 -7.06 1.91 6.07
C ILE A 117 -6.12 2.94 6.67
N CYS A 118 -6.22 3.22 7.97
CA CYS A 118 -5.32 4.18 8.61
C CYS A 118 -3.87 3.72 8.55
N GLU A 119 -3.62 2.43 8.80
CA GLU A 119 -2.29 1.84 8.65
C GLU A 119 -1.79 1.93 7.21
N LEU A 120 -2.64 1.58 6.24
CA LEU A 120 -2.29 1.62 4.83
C LEU A 120 -2.01 3.05 4.35
N LEU A 121 -2.83 4.04 4.74
CA LEU A 121 -2.62 5.46 4.42
C LEU A 121 -1.23 5.92 4.89
N ASN A 122 -0.89 5.62 6.13
CA ASN A 122 0.42 5.97 6.68
C ASN A 122 1.56 5.26 5.92
N LEU A 123 1.36 3.99 5.57
CA LEU A 123 2.34 3.18 4.86
C LEU A 123 2.63 3.70 3.44
N VAL A 124 1.60 4.06 2.67
CA VAL A 124 1.77 4.40 1.24
C VAL A 124 1.83 5.90 0.94
N LEU A 125 1.22 6.76 1.77
CA LEU A 125 1.19 8.22 1.59
C LEU A 125 1.97 8.99 2.67
N GLY A 126 2.20 8.40 3.84
CA GLY A 126 2.74 9.10 5.01
C GLY A 126 4.08 9.77 4.79
N ALA A 127 4.96 9.20 3.95
CA ALA A 127 6.25 9.80 3.63
C ALA A 127 6.16 11.06 2.74
N GLN A 128 5.14 11.15 1.88
CA GLN A 128 4.99 12.25 0.91
C GLN A 128 4.02 13.34 1.38
N PHE A 129 2.93 12.95 2.06
CA PHE A 129 1.82 13.81 2.41
C PHE A 129 1.54 13.79 3.92
N HIS A 130 2.61 13.76 4.74
CA HIS A 130 2.51 13.57 6.19
C HIS A 130 1.44 14.45 6.88
N PRO A 131 1.39 15.79 6.66
CA PRO A 131 0.40 16.63 7.33
C PRO A 131 -1.05 16.29 6.93
N GLN A 132 -1.29 16.00 5.65
CA GLN A 132 -2.61 15.65 5.15
C GLN A 132 -3.06 14.27 5.67
N VAL A 133 -2.14 13.31 5.66
CA VAL A 133 -2.38 11.93 6.08
C VAL A 133 -2.68 11.87 7.58
N ASP A 134 -1.93 12.58 8.41
CA ASP A 134 -2.14 12.61 9.86
C ASP A 134 -3.53 13.14 10.22
N LEU A 135 -3.95 14.25 9.60
CA LEU A 135 -5.27 14.84 9.81
C LEU A 135 -6.38 13.93 9.29
N LEU A 136 -6.20 13.33 8.12
CA LEU A 136 -7.16 12.39 7.56
C LEU A 136 -7.32 11.16 8.45
N ILE A 137 -6.22 10.60 8.96
CA ILE A 137 -6.24 9.48 9.91
C ILE A 137 -6.94 9.88 11.22
N GLU A 138 -6.67 11.08 11.73
CA GLU A 138 -7.34 11.59 12.93
C GLU A 138 -8.85 11.66 12.71
N TYR A 139 -9.28 12.26 11.61
CA TYR A 139 -10.69 12.32 11.23
C TYR A 139 -11.33 10.93 11.10
N LEU A 140 -10.68 10.02 10.35
CA LEU A 140 -11.19 8.66 10.12
C LEU A 140 -11.42 7.90 11.43
N LYS A 141 -10.59 8.16 12.46
CA LYS A 141 -10.71 7.54 13.79
C LYS A 141 -11.81 8.14 14.66
N VAL A 142 -12.19 9.41 14.47
CA VAL A 142 -13.22 10.07 15.30
C VAL A 142 -14.61 10.02 14.67
N GLN A 143 -14.71 9.97 13.34
CA GLN A 143 -15.99 9.86 12.65
C GLN A 143 -16.64 8.49 12.90
N SER A 144 -17.97 8.43 12.89
CA SER A 144 -18.74 7.20 13.11
C SER A 144 -19.63 6.77 11.93
N ASP A 145 -19.67 7.57 10.87
CA ASP A 145 -20.56 7.37 9.74
C ASP A 145 -20.08 6.26 8.81
N TYR A 146 -18.77 6.07 8.74
CA TYR A 146 -18.10 5.09 7.89
C TYR A 146 -17.37 4.06 8.74
N LYS A 147 -17.69 2.78 8.49
CA LYS A 147 -16.99 1.64 9.11
C LYS A 147 -15.97 0.99 8.19
N VAL A 148 -16.10 1.24 6.88
CA VAL A 148 -15.27 0.67 5.82
C VAL A 148 -15.08 1.70 4.72
N ILE A 149 -13.98 1.58 3.98
CA ILE A 149 -13.62 2.40 2.83
C ILE A 149 -13.56 1.50 1.59
N ASN A 150 -14.17 1.94 0.50
CA ASN A 150 -14.09 1.26 -0.79
C ASN A 150 -12.96 1.83 -1.68
N LEU A 151 -12.69 1.17 -2.81
CA LEU A 151 -11.61 1.56 -3.71
C LEU A 151 -11.79 2.99 -4.29
N ASP A 152 -13.03 3.43 -4.54
CA ASP A 152 -13.29 4.76 -5.08
C ASP A 152 -12.93 5.86 -4.08
N GLN A 153 -13.38 5.71 -2.83
CA GLN A 153 -13.01 6.60 -1.72
C GLN A 153 -11.49 6.63 -1.51
N TRP A 154 -10.86 5.45 -1.51
CA TRP A 154 -9.41 5.31 -1.39
C TRP A 154 -8.66 6.09 -2.49
N MET A 155 -9.05 5.94 -3.75
CA MET A 155 -8.44 6.67 -4.87
C MET A 155 -8.65 8.19 -4.76
N ASN A 156 -9.80 8.63 -4.24
CA ASN A 156 -10.06 10.04 -4.00
C ASN A 156 -9.20 10.62 -2.86
N PHE A 157 -8.79 9.84 -1.86
CA PHE A 157 -7.82 10.31 -0.86
C PHE A 157 -6.48 10.66 -1.49
N LEU A 158 -5.99 9.85 -2.45
CA LEU A 158 -4.78 10.19 -3.19
C LEU A 158 -4.98 11.45 -4.04
N ARG A 159 -6.11 11.54 -4.76
CA ARG A 159 -6.44 12.74 -5.55
C ARG A 159 -6.44 13.99 -4.68
N PHE A 160 -7.08 13.91 -3.51
CA PHE A 160 -7.15 15.00 -2.53
C PHE A 160 -5.75 15.42 -2.04
N CYS A 161 -4.86 14.47 -1.77
CA CYS A 161 -3.47 14.78 -1.39
C CYS A 161 -2.64 15.39 -2.52
N LYS A 162 -2.89 14.98 -3.77
CA LYS A 162 -2.18 15.51 -4.96
C LYS A 162 -2.69 16.87 -5.41
N GLU A 163 -3.97 17.15 -5.21
CA GLU A 163 -4.56 18.44 -5.55
C GLU A 163 -3.94 19.52 -4.66
N GLN A 164 -3.66 20.71 -5.22
CA GLN A 164 -3.03 21.81 -4.49
C GLN A 164 -4.02 22.50 -3.54
N ILE A 165 -4.63 21.74 -2.65
CA ILE A 165 -5.54 22.25 -1.63
C ILE A 165 -4.68 22.92 -0.55
N SER A 166 -5.06 24.11 -0.10
CA SER A 166 -4.34 24.83 0.94
C SER A 166 -4.53 24.11 2.27
N PHE A 167 -3.46 23.57 2.86
CA PHE A 167 -3.49 23.02 4.20
C PHE A 167 -2.85 23.98 5.20
N PRO A 168 -3.42 24.16 6.41
CA PRO A 168 -4.57 23.42 6.96
C PRO A 168 -5.95 24.05 6.69
N ASP A 169 -6.02 25.27 6.13
CA ASP A 169 -7.25 26.08 6.13
C ASP A 169 -8.30 25.65 5.07
N LEU A 170 -7.90 24.87 4.07
CA LEU A 170 -8.74 24.30 3.00
C LEU A 170 -9.59 25.36 2.27
N GLU A 171 -9.07 26.59 2.14
CA GLU A 171 -9.78 27.74 1.58
C GLU A 171 -10.19 27.53 0.12
N ASN A 172 -9.37 26.82 -0.64
CA ASN A 172 -9.63 26.53 -2.06
C ASN A 172 -10.34 25.20 -2.28
N TYR A 173 -10.82 24.54 -1.23
CA TYR A 173 -11.67 23.35 -1.38
C TYR A 173 -13.04 23.72 -1.93
N ASP A 174 -13.39 23.12 -3.07
CA ASP A 174 -14.68 23.31 -3.74
C ASP A 174 -15.53 22.05 -3.61
N ALA A 175 -16.55 22.12 -2.74
CA ALA A 175 -17.53 21.06 -2.51
C ALA A 175 -18.47 20.81 -3.70
N SER A 176 -18.45 21.67 -4.74
CA SER A 176 -19.20 21.42 -5.98
C SER A 176 -18.49 20.46 -6.93
N GLN A 177 -17.21 20.17 -6.68
CA GLN A 177 -16.50 19.10 -7.37
C GLN A 177 -17.04 17.73 -6.93
N ALA A 178 -16.87 16.72 -7.78
CA ALA A 178 -17.36 15.36 -7.53
C ALA A 178 -16.50 14.59 -6.50
N TRP A 179 -16.32 15.15 -5.31
CA TRP A 179 -15.66 14.48 -4.19
C TRP A 179 -16.62 13.48 -3.52
N PRO A 180 -16.10 12.39 -2.96
CA PRO A 180 -16.88 11.55 -2.06
C PRO A 180 -17.26 12.30 -0.78
N LEU A 181 -18.48 12.08 -0.31
CA LEU A 181 -19.02 12.74 0.90
C LEU A 181 -18.11 12.64 2.14
N ILE A 182 -17.32 11.56 2.26
CA ILE A 182 -16.36 11.41 3.36
C ILE A 182 -15.27 12.49 3.36
N LEU A 183 -14.86 12.99 2.19
CA LEU A 183 -13.92 14.10 2.05
C LEU A 183 -14.58 15.45 2.31
N ASP A 184 -15.83 15.63 1.91
CA ASP A 184 -16.60 16.83 2.26
C ASP A 184 -16.73 16.95 3.79
N ASN A 185 -17.15 15.87 4.45
CA ASN A 185 -17.26 15.80 5.91
C ASN A 185 -15.90 16.01 6.60
N PHE A 186 -14.81 15.51 6.02
CA PHE A 186 -13.45 15.77 6.53
C PHE A 186 -13.11 17.26 6.51
N VAL A 187 -13.42 17.95 5.41
CA VAL A 187 -13.16 19.39 5.26
C VAL A 187 -14.00 20.21 6.25
N GLU A 188 -15.26 19.84 6.44
CA GLU A 188 -16.13 20.45 7.46
C GLU A 188 -15.56 20.28 8.86
N TRP A 189 -15.17 19.05 9.23
CA TRP A 189 -14.54 18.75 10.53
C TRP A 189 -13.26 19.56 10.76
N MET A 190 -12.42 19.71 9.73
CA MET A 190 -11.21 20.54 9.79
C MET A 190 -11.54 22.01 10.07
N ARG A 191 -12.53 22.58 9.38
CA ARG A 191 -12.94 23.98 9.55
C ARG A 191 -13.51 24.24 10.96
N GLU A 192 -14.26 23.29 11.51
CA GLU A 192 -14.76 23.38 12.89
C GLU A 192 -13.64 23.33 13.93
N LYS A 193 -12.62 22.50 13.71
CA LYS A 193 -11.47 22.36 14.62
C LYS A 193 -10.57 23.61 14.67
N HIS A 194 -10.58 24.41 13.60
CA HIS A 194 -9.81 25.65 13.48
C HIS A 194 -10.62 26.93 13.73
N SER A 195 -11.91 26.81 14.06
CA SER A 195 -12.80 27.92 14.47
C SER A 195 -12.77 28.16 15.97
#